data_AF-A0A2V2ZKZ1-F1
#
_entry.id   AF-A0A2V2ZKZ1-F1
#
_cell.length_a   1.000
_cell.length_b   1.000
_cell.length_c   1.000
_cell.angle_alpha   90.00
_cell.angle_beta   90.00
_cell.angle_gamma   90.00
#
_symmetry.space_group_name_H-M   'P 1'
#
loop_
_entity.id
_entity.type
_entity.pdbx_description
1 polymer ?
#
loop_
_entity_poly.entity_id
_entity_poly.type
_entity_poly.pdbx_seq_one_letter_code
_entity_poly.pdbx_strand_id
1 'polypeptide(L)'
;MKKLVLLLNVFLASVMYSQVGINTTAPTNTLDVNGDARVRNLPTLTSPTVSPLFSDENGVLGKATISPQSQIAFYTFNNDIPFTASSFNAGTDQVVPIVSSNATLNTIGTTVPTT
;
A
#
# COMPACT_ATOMS: atom_id res chain seq x y z
N MET A 1 28.69 49.99 -9.74
CA MET A 1 28.82 48.55 -10.08
C MET A 1 28.53 47.63 -8.88
N LYS A 2 29.15 47.81 -7.70
CA LYS A 2 28.92 46.95 -6.52
C LYS A 2 27.45 46.81 -6.08
N LYS A 3 26.68 47.91 -6.09
CA LYS A 3 25.23 47.90 -5.76
C LYS A 3 24.39 47.11 -6.78
N LEU A 4 24.75 47.17 -8.06
CA LEU A 4 24.08 46.42 -9.13
C LEU A 4 24.38 44.91 -9.01
N VAL A 5 25.63 44.55 -8.70
CA VAL A 5 26.02 43.16 -8.45
C VAL A 5 25.28 42.59 -7.25
N LEU A 6 25.13 43.36 -6.17
CA LEU A 6 24.35 42.92 -5.00
C LEU A 6 22.87 42.71 -5.34
N LEU A 7 22.24 43.66 -6.04
CA LEU A 7 20.84 43.54 -6.48
C LEU A 7 20.63 42.33 -7.40
N LEU A 8 21.57 42.06 -8.31
CA LEU A 8 21.51 40.90 -9.20
C LEU A 8 21.59 39.57 -8.43
N ASN A 9 22.46 39.48 -7.41
CA ASN A 9 22.56 38.29 -6.57
C ASN A 9 21.29 38.06 -5.74
N VAL A 10 20.70 39.11 -5.18
CA VAL A 10 19.42 39.02 -4.44
C VAL A 10 18.30 38.57 -5.36
N PHE A 11 18.26 39.08 -6.60
CA PHE A 11 17.27 38.68 -7.60
C PHE A 11 17.43 37.21 -8.00
N LEU A 12 18.65 36.75 -8.29
CA LEU A 12 18.95 35.35 -8.63
C LEU A 12 18.58 34.39 -7.49
N ALA A 13 18.85 34.75 -6.24
CA ALA A 13 18.49 33.93 -5.08
C ALA A 13 16.97 33.77 -4.91
N SER A 14 16.17 34.71 -5.41
CA SER A 14 14.70 34.68 -5.29
C SER A 14 14.00 33.78 -6.32
N VAL A 15 14.70 33.41 -7.40
CA VAL A 15 14.14 32.61 -8.52
C VAL A 15 14.69 31.18 -8.57
N MET A 16 15.68 30.85 -7.73
CA MET A 16 16.30 29.53 -7.69
C MET A 16 15.78 28.71 -6.51
N TYR A 17 15.33 27.48 -6.77
CA TYR A 17 14.96 26.52 -5.73
C TYR A 17 16.16 25.65 -5.32
N SER A 18 16.27 25.26 -4.05
CA SER A 18 17.31 24.32 -3.56
C SER A 18 16.98 22.85 -3.85
N GLN A 19 16.56 22.54 -5.07
CA GLN A 19 16.25 21.18 -5.50
C GLN A 19 17.53 20.43 -5.88
N VAL A 20 17.54 19.11 -5.68
CA VAL A 20 18.63 18.22 -6.10
C VAL A 20 18.12 17.35 -7.24
N GLY A 21 18.56 17.66 -8.45
CA GLY A 21 18.35 16.81 -9.63
C GLY A 21 19.52 15.86 -9.84
N ILE A 22 19.26 14.56 -9.97
CA ILE A 22 20.25 13.55 -10.38
C ILE A 22 19.87 13.09 -11.79
N ASN A 23 20.80 13.26 -12.74
CA ASN A 23 20.58 12.97 -14.15
C ASN A 23 19.42 13.78 -14.80
N THR A 24 19.12 14.96 -14.24
CA THR A 24 18.16 15.94 -14.78
C THR A 24 18.62 17.35 -14.44
N THR A 25 18.46 18.29 -15.38
CA THR A 25 18.77 19.72 -15.19
C THR A 25 17.54 20.55 -14.80
N ALA A 26 16.35 19.96 -14.88
CA ALA A 26 15.08 20.59 -14.57
C ALA A 26 14.27 19.70 -13.61
N PRO A 27 14.72 19.55 -12.36
CA PRO A 27 14.02 18.75 -11.37
C PRO A 27 12.58 19.23 -11.16
N THR A 28 11.62 18.30 -11.04
CA THR A 28 10.21 18.63 -10.75
C THR A 28 9.87 18.49 -9.27
N ASN A 29 10.75 17.86 -8.50
CA ASN A 29 10.59 17.59 -7.07
C ASN A 29 11.87 17.95 -6.32
N THR A 30 11.77 18.12 -4.99
CA THR A 30 12.92 18.51 -4.14
C THR A 30 14.14 17.60 -4.31
N LEU A 31 13.89 16.30 -4.45
CA LEU A 31 14.86 15.32 -4.93
C LEU A 31 14.22 14.63 -6.12
N ASP A 32 14.86 14.75 -7.28
CA ASP A 32 14.41 14.16 -8.53
C ASP A 32 15.54 13.32 -9.12
N VAL A 33 15.27 12.04 -9.34
CA VAL A 33 16.24 11.08 -9.87
C VAL A 33 15.67 10.51 -11.16
N ASN A 34 16.26 10.93 -12.28
CA ASN A 34 15.94 10.37 -13.58
C ASN A 34 16.76 9.08 -13.80
N GLY A 35 16.31 8.00 -13.17
CA GLY A 35 16.95 6.68 -13.18
C GLY A 35 16.72 5.93 -11.88
N ASP A 36 17.63 5.00 -11.56
CA ASP A 36 17.53 4.18 -10.35
C ASP A 36 18.11 4.87 -9.12
N ALA A 37 17.44 4.72 -7.98
CA ALA A 37 17.93 5.14 -6.67
C ALA A 37 18.22 3.93 -5.78
N ARG A 38 19.40 3.88 -5.15
CA ARG A 38 19.74 2.85 -4.16
C ARG A 38 19.94 3.46 -2.77
N VAL A 39 19.17 2.97 -1.81
CA VAL A 39 19.40 3.22 -0.38
C VAL A 39 20.21 2.06 0.20
N ARG A 40 21.43 2.33 0.66
CA ARG A 40 22.37 1.29 1.15
C ARG A 40 21.88 0.60 2.42
N ASN A 41 21.29 1.37 3.34
CA ASN A 41 20.78 0.89 4.61
C ASN A 41 19.32 1.33 4.78
N LEU A 42 18.42 0.37 4.83
CA LEU A 42 16.99 0.59 5.01
C LEU A 42 16.49 -0.33 6.14
N PRO A 43 16.59 0.11 7.40
CA PRO A 43 16.25 -0.73 8.55
C PRO A 43 14.73 -0.93 8.67
N THR A 44 14.33 -2.11 9.14
CA THR A 44 12.94 -2.34 9.56
C THR A 44 12.64 -1.51 10.79
N LEU A 45 11.64 -0.63 10.68
CA LEU A 45 11.18 0.19 11.79
C LEU A 45 10.17 -0.60 12.62
N THR A 46 10.30 -0.55 13.95
CA THR A 46 9.43 -1.27 14.91
C THR A 46 8.39 -0.39 15.57
N SER A 47 8.39 0.92 15.31
CA SER A 47 7.40 1.85 15.85
C SER A 47 6.01 1.50 15.32
N PRO A 48 4.95 1.58 16.15
CA PRO A 48 3.57 1.46 15.66
C PRO A 48 3.16 2.60 14.73
N THR A 49 3.92 3.70 14.69
CA THR A 49 3.61 4.89 13.88
C THR A 49 4.41 4.94 12.58
N VAL A 50 4.50 3.82 11.86
CA VAL A 50 5.14 3.74 10.54
C VAL A 50 4.08 3.68 9.45
N SER A 51 4.37 4.26 8.29
CA SER A 51 3.47 4.21 7.13
C SER A 51 4.22 3.62 5.93
N PRO A 52 3.57 2.77 5.12
CA PRO A 52 4.13 2.36 3.85
C PRO A 52 4.30 3.56 2.92
N LEU A 53 5.36 3.53 2.13
CA LEU A 53 5.64 4.49 1.07
C LEU A 53 5.25 3.88 -0.28
N PHE A 54 4.64 4.68 -1.13
CA PHE A 54 4.21 4.31 -2.47
C PHE A 54 4.74 5.33 -3.47
N SER A 55 4.81 4.97 -4.74
CA SER A 55 5.05 5.87 -5.85
C SER A 55 3.77 6.06 -6.67
N ASP A 56 3.51 7.26 -7.14
CA ASP A 56 2.47 7.53 -8.15
C ASP A 56 2.95 7.22 -9.58
N GLU A 57 2.12 7.51 -10.59
CA GLU A 57 2.47 7.28 -12.01
C GLU A 57 3.68 8.10 -12.50
N ASN A 58 4.06 9.17 -11.80
CA ASN A 58 5.22 10.01 -12.12
C ASN A 58 6.44 9.67 -11.26
N GLY A 59 6.36 8.64 -10.41
CA GLY A 59 7.44 8.23 -9.52
C GLY A 59 7.57 9.07 -8.25
N VAL A 60 6.60 9.96 -7.94
CA VAL A 60 6.63 10.77 -6.72
C VAL A 60 6.28 9.90 -5.52
N LEU A 61 7.13 9.93 -4.49
CA LEU A 61 6.95 9.14 -3.29
C LEU A 61 5.96 9.79 -2.32
N GLY A 62 5.02 8.99 -1.80
CA GLY A 62 3.99 9.45 -0.87
C GLY A 62 3.35 8.32 -0.07
N LYS A 63 2.32 8.65 0.70
CA LYS A 63 1.47 7.67 1.40
C LYS A 63 0.18 7.50 0.61
N ALA A 64 -0.27 6.26 0.42
CA ALA A 64 -1.55 5.97 -0.21
C ALA A 64 -2.58 5.53 0.85
N THR A 65 -3.81 6.02 0.71
CA THR A 65 -4.97 5.46 1.40
C THR A 65 -5.47 4.28 0.59
N ILE A 66 -4.85 3.13 0.79
CA ILE A 66 -5.34 1.87 0.22
C ILE A 66 -6.52 1.38 1.06
N SER A 67 -7.74 1.61 0.56
CA SER A 67 -8.90 0.91 1.08
C SER A 67 -8.69 -0.59 0.84
N PRO A 68 -8.88 -1.48 1.84
CA PRO A 68 -8.71 -2.90 1.63
C PRO A 68 -9.61 -3.36 0.48
N GLN A 69 -9.01 -3.88 -0.59
CA GLN A 69 -9.77 -4.57 -1.63
C GLN A 69 -10.44 -5.79 -1.02
N SER A 70 -11.63 -6.13 -1.51
CA SER A 70 -12.41 -7.28 -1.04
C SER A 70 -11.54 -8.53 -0.96
N GLN A 71 -11.40 -9.08 0.24
CA GLN A 71 -10.73 -10.36 0.46
C GLN A 71 -11.76 -11.47 0.28
N ILE A 72 -11.41 -12.51 -0.48
CA ILE A 72 -12.17 -13.75 -0.55
C ILE A 72 -11.79 -14.58 0.68
N ALA A 73 -12.77 -14.87 1.55
CA ALA A 73 -12.61 -15.80 2.66
C ALA A 73 -13.16 -17.18 2.26
N PHE A 74 -12.41 -18.23 2.56
CA PHE A 74 -12.93 -19.60 2.51
C PHE A 74 -13.30 -20.03 3.92
N TYR A 75 -14.45 -20.69 4.06
CA TYR A 75 -14.90 -21.25 5.33
C TYR A 75 -14.85 -22.77 5.23
N THR A 76 -14.06 -23.41 6.08
CA THR A 76 -14.00 -24.87 6.18
C THR A 76 -14.59 -25.31 7.52
N PHE A 77 -15.65 -26.11 7.45
CA PHE A 77 -16.28 -26.70 8.63
C PHE A 77 -15.83 -28.16 8.78
N ASN A 78 -15.10 -28.46 9.86
CA ASN A 78 -14.52 -29.79 10.13
C ASN A 78 -15.08 -30.44 11.41
N ASN A 79 -16.21 -29.97 11.95
CA ASN A 79 -16.80 -30.58 13.14
C ASN A 79 -17.78 -31.69 12.74
N ASP A 80 -17.89 -32.71 13.59
CA ASP A 80 -18.92 -33.73 13.45
C ASP A 80 -20.31 -33.09 13.63
N ILE A 81 -21.24 -33.39 12.73
CA ILE A 81 -22.65 -33.08 12.93
C ILE A 81 -23.37 -34.35 13.37
N PRO A 82 -23.72 -34.48 14.66
CA PRO A 82 -24.40 -35.67 15.15
C PRO A 82 -25.76 -35.78 14.48
N PHE A 83 -26.05 -36.97 13.93
CA PHE A 83 -27.32 -37.30 13.30
C PHE A 83 -27.89 -38.56 13.94
N THR A 84 -29.17 -38.54 14.30
CA THR A 84 -29.87 -39.72 14.82
C THR A 84 -30.60 -40.39 13.65
N ALA A 85 -30.44 -41.70 13.47
CA ALA A 85 -31.00 -42.41 12.30
C ALA A 85 -32.52 -42.20 12.08
N SER A 86 -33.29 -41.89 13.15
CA SER A 86 -34.72 -41.59 13.09
C SER A 86 -35.08 -40.30 12.35
N SER A 87 -34.13 -39.40 12.07
CA SER A 87 -34.38 -38.17 11.29
C SER A 87 -34.16 -38.34 9.78
N PHE A 88 -33.85 -39.54 9.28
CA PHE A 88 -33.66 -39.76 7.84
C PHE A 88 -34.98 -39.56 7.08
N ASN A 89 -35.01 -38.65 6.10
CA ASN A 89 -36.21 -38.23 5.38
C ASN A 89 -37.33 -37.63 6.26
N ALA A 90 -37.01 -37.17 7.46
CA ALA A 90 -38.01 -36.57 8.37
C ALA A 90 -38.40 -35.12 7.99
N GLY A 91 -37.81 -34.54 6.93
CA GLY A 91 -38.04 -33.17 6.51
C GLY A 91 -37.50 -32.11 7.48
N THR A 92 -36.64 -32.50 8.41
CA THR A 92 -36.01 -31.60 9.39
C THR A 92 -34.80 -30.89 8.78
N ASP A 93 -34.69 -29.57 8.98
CA ASP A 93 -33.55 -28.79 8.52
C ASP A 93 -32.28 -29.15 9.31
N GLN A 94 -31.18 -29.35 8.58
CA GLN A 94 -29.84 -29.45 9.16
C GLN A 94 -29.12 -28.12 8.99
N VAL A 95 -28.77 -27.47 10.10
CA VAL A 95 -28.05 -26.19 10.10
C VAL A 95 -26.56 -26.46 10.31
N VAL A 96 -25.72 -26.02 9.38
CA VAL A 96 -24.25 -26.03 9.51
C VAL A 96 -23.81 -24.63 9.97
N PRO A 97 -23.48 -24.41 11.26
CA PRO A 97 -23.06 -23.11 11.73
C PRO A 97 -21.65 -22.79 11.24
N ILE A 98 -21.50 -21.72 10.47
CA ILE A 98 -20.20 -21.16 10.11
C ILE A 98 -19.83 -20.14 11.18
N VAL A 99 -18.78 -20.40 11.96
CA VAL A 99 -18.24 -19.46 12.95
C VAL A 99 -16.91 -18.88 12.48
N SER A 100 -16.44 -17.81 13.13
CA SER A 100 -15.20 -17.13 12.76
C SER A 100 -13.97 -18.05 12.78
N SER A 101 -13.95 -19.08 13.62
CA SER A 101 -12.87 -20.08 13.65
C SER A 101 -12.86 -21.03 12.45
N ASN A 102 -13.91 -21.05 11.61
CA ASN A 102 -13.94 -21.80 10.36
C ASN A 102 -13.35 -21.01 9.18
N ALA A 103 -13.10 -19.71 9.35
CA ALA A 103 -12.54 -18.88 8.28
C ALA A 103 -11.02 -19.11 8.15
N THR A 104 -10.55 -19.40 6.95
CA THR A 104 -9.13 -19.31 6.60
C THR A 104 -8.94 -18.19 5.59
N LEU A 105 -7.95 -17.33 5.86
CA LEU A 105 -7.60 -16.26 4.93
C LEU A 105 -6.84 -16.84 3.74
N ASN A 106 -7.30 -16.57 2.53
CA ASN A 106 -6.53 -16.91 1.33
C ASN A 106 -5.37 -15.92 1.16
N THR A 107 -4.14 -16.39 1.41
CA THR A 107 -2.92 -15.60 1.18
C THR A 107 -2.44 -15.65 -0.28
N ILE A 108 -3.13 -16.38 -1.16
CA ILE A 108 -2.82 -16.35 -2.59
C ILE A 108 -3.36 -15.02 -3.11
N GLY A 109 -2.46 -14.06 -3.35
CA GLY A 109 -2.76 -12.69 -3.78
C GLY A 109 -3.39 -12.58 -5.17
N THR A 110 -4.51 -13.28 -5.41
CA THR A 110 -5.30 -13.16 -6.63
C THR A 110 -6.38 -12.12 -6.43
N THR A 111 -6.39 -11.09 -7.26
CA THR A 111 -7.51 -10.16 -7.39
C THR A 111 -8.59 -10.78 -8.29
N VAL A 112 -9.87 -10.51 -8.00
CA VAL A 112 -10.96 -10.83 -8.92
C VAL A 112 -10.92 -9.82 -10.06
N PRO A 113 -10.85 -10.24 -11.34
CA PRO A 113 -10.94 -9.32 -12.46
C PRO A 113 -12.29 -8.63 -12.42
N THR A 114 -12.31 -7.30 -12.43
CA THR A 114 -13.54 -6.52 -12.61
C THR A 114 -14.03 -6.71 -14.05
N THR A 115 -15.27 -7.16 -14.21
CA THR A 115 -15.99 -7.15 -15.50
C THR A 115 -16.37 -5.74 -15.89
#